data_AF-A0A2I8A2K9-F1
#
_entry.id   AF-A0A2I8A2K9-F1
#
_cell.length_a   1.000
_cell.length_b   1.000
_cell.length_c   1.000
_cell.angle_alpha   90.00
_cell.angle_beta   90.00
_cell.angle_gamma   90.00
#
_symmetry.space_group_name_H-M   'P 1'
#
loop_
_entity.id
_entity.type
_entity.pdbx_description
1 polymer ?
#
loop_
_entity_poly.entity_id
_entity_poly.type
_entity_poly.pdbx_seq_one_letter_code
_entity_poly.pdbx_strand_id
1 'polypeptide(L)'
;MSNEPQDDPFFTELCQEYASSEIAEIEKYLTEWDKASYISVSHNILDHAARKEIDPLKLLRKAHNFNKKGAIRVPKTGYRQDSSAVYRKGNEYLIVRPDKFGTEKIVTYGVNDD
;
A
#
# COMPACT_ATOMS: atom_id res chain seq x y z
N MET A 1 -7.64 12.73 20.28
CA MET A 1 -8.82 12.60 19.41
C MET A 1 -8.49 11.52 18.39
N SER A 2 -8.83 10.27 18.69
CA SER A 2 -8.64 9.13 17.80
C SER A 2 -9.99 8.83 17.17
N ASN A 3 -10.26 9.40 15.99
CA ASN A 3 -11.33 8.88 15.14
C ASN A 3 -10.77 7.61 14.49
N GLU A 4 -10.87 6.49 15.19
CA GLU A 4 -10.94 5.20 14.52
C GLU A 4 -12.22 5.20 13.67
N PRO A 5 -12.18 4.81 12.38
CA PRO A 5 -13.41 4.49 11.70
C PRO A 5 -13.89 3.16 12.27
N GLN A 6 -14.73 3.28 13.28
CA GLN A 6 -15.69 2.25 13.69
C GLN A 6 -16.56 2.00 12.44
N ASP A 7 -16.34 0.84 11.80
CA ASP A 7 -16.85 0.40 10.49
C ASP A 7 -16.26 1.10 9.24
N ASP A 8 -15.09 0.63 8.77
CA ASP A 8 -14.62 0.89 7.40
C ASP A 8 -15.36 -0.04 6.43
N PRO A 9 -16.36 0.43 5.64
CA PRO A 9 -17.13 -0.45 4.76
C PRO A 9 -16.27 -1.10 3.69
N PHE A 10 -15.18 -0.43 3.29
CA PHE A 10 -14.22 -0.96 2.33
C PHE A 10 -13.37 -2.09 2.93
N PHE A 11 -13.20 -2.12 4.25
CA PHE A 11 -12.54 -3.25 4.91
C PHE A 11 -13.43 -4.48 4.88
N THR A 12 -14.72 -4.33 5.15
CA THR A 12 -15.70 -5.42 5.04
C THR A 12 -15.75 -5.98 3.62
N GLU A 13 -15.78 -5.10 2.60
CA GLU A 13 -15.73 -5.50 1.19
C GLU A 13 -14.40 -6.21 0.85
N LEU A 14 -13.27 -5.65 1.29
CA LEU A 14 -11.95 -6.23 1.06
C LEU A 14 -11.81 -7.64 1.65
N CYS A 15 -12.49 -7.93 2.76
CA CYS A 15 -12.39 -9.21 3.47
C CYS A 15 -13.44 -10.25 3.05
N GLN A 16 -14.44 -9.89 2.24
CA GLN A 16 -15.64 -10.70 2.00
C GLN A 16 -15.34 -12.11 1.44
N GLU A 17 -14.33 -12.23 0.57
CA GLU A 17 -14.03 -13.46 -0.17
C GLU A 17 -12.81 -14.22 0.39
N TYR A 18 -12.28 -13.81 1.55
CA TYR A 18 -11.06 -14.37 2.13
C TYR A 18 -11.31 -15.19 3.39
N ALA A 19 -10.48 -16.23 3.60
CA ALA A 19 -10.52 -17.02 4.83
C ALA A 19 -9.99 -16.21 6.03
N SER A 20 -10.34 -16.60 7.25
CA SER A 20 -9.89 -15.89 8.46
C SER A 20 -8.37 -15.73 8.58
N SER A 21 -7.59 -16.70 8.09
CA SER A 21 -6.12 -16.59 8.04
C SER A 21 -5.64 -15.51 7.08
N GLU A 22 -6.32 -15.38 5.95
CA GLU A 22 -6.01 -14.38 4.92
C GLU A 22 -6.47 -12.98 5.35
N ILE A 23 -7.59 -12.88 6.05
CA ILE A 23 -8.04 -11.62 6.67
C ILE A 23 -7.00 -11.11 7.67
N ALA A 24 -6.44 -11.99 8.51
CA ALA A 24 -5.36 -11.60 9.43
C ALA A 24 -4.08 -11.13 8.69
N GLU A 25 -3.78 -11.71 7.51
CA GLU A 25 -2.70 -11.19 6.64
C GLU A 25 -3.03 -9.81 6.09
N ILE A 26 -4.26 -9.60 5.61
CA ILE A 26 -4.74 -8.31 5.10
C ILE A 26 -4.60 -7.24 6.17
N GLU A 27 -5.14 -7.47 7.36
CA GLU A 27 -5.04 -6.53 8.49
C GLU A 27 -3.60 -6.14 8.78
N LYS A 28 -2.71 -7.14 8.86
CA LYS A 28 -1.29 -6.92 9.07
C LYS A 28 -0.70 -6.05 7.97
N TYR A 29 -0.95 -6.37 6.71
CA TYR A 29 -0.39 -5.64 5.58
C TYR A 29 -0.95 -4.24 5.44
N LEU A 30 -2.22 -3.99 5.75
CA LEU A 30 -2.82 -2.65 5.73
C LEU A 30 -2.09 -1.68 6.67
N THR A 31 -1.48 -2.17 7.76
CA THR A 31 -0.70 -1.31 8.67
C THR A 31 0.55 -0.70 8.00
N GLU A 32 1.04 -1.29 6.91
CA GLU A 32 2.19 -0.80 6.15
C GLU A 32 1.81 0.27 5.13
N TRP A 33 0.51 0.49 4.90
CA TRP A 33 -0.01 1.37 3.87
C TRP A 33 -0.55 2.70 4.43
N ASP A 34 -0.59 3.69 3.54
CA ASP A 34 -1.25 4.97 3.74
C ASP A 34 -2.45 5.07 2.80
N LYS A 35 -3.51 5.73 3.26
CA LYS A 35 -4.74 5.90 2.48
C LYS A 35 -4.58 6.86 1.31
N ALA A 36 -3.48 7.62 1.23
CA ALA A 36 -3.27 8.65 0.23
C ALA A 36 -4.42 9.69 0.26
N SER A 37 -5.09 9.89 -0.88
CA SER A 37 -6.29 10.73 -1.02
C SER A 37 -7.60 9.98 -0.79
N TYR A 38 -7.58 8.68 -0.49
CA TYR A 38 -8.78 7.87 -0.32
C TYR A 38 -9.37 8.03 1.09
N ILE A 39 -10.61 7.53 1.24
CA ILE A 39 -11.35 7.57 2.50
C ILE A 39 -10.64 6.72 3.56
N SER A 40 -10.24 5.49 3.19
CA SER A 40 -9.54 4.52 4.03
C SER A 40 -8.42 3.82 3.25
N VAL A 41 -7.57 3.07 3.97
CA VAL A 41 -6.53 2.24 3.33
C VAL A 41 -7.19 1.14 2.51
N SER A 42 -8.24 0.49 3.03
CA SER A 42 -8.98 -0.54 2.33
C SER A 42 -9.58 -0.03 1.02
N HIS A 43 -10.11 1.20 1.00
CA HIS A 43 -10.57 1.85 -0.24
C HIS A 43 -9.42 2.03 -1.26
N ASN A 44 -8.25 2.48 -0.82
CA ASN A 44 -7.08 2.59 -1.71
C ASN A 44 -6.73 1.22 -2.32
N ILE A 45 -6.66 0.17 -1.50
CA ILE A 45 -6.33 -1.18 -1.96
C ILE A 45 -7.35 -1.71 -2.97
N LEU A 46 -8.65 -1.61 -2.69
CA LEU A 46 -9.72 -2.06 -3.58
C LEU A 46 -9.68 -1.34 -4.94
N ASP A 47 -9.61 -0.01 -4.92
CA ASP A 47 -9.54 0.79 -6.15
C ASP A 47 -8.28 0.48 -6.96
N HIS A 48 -7.13 0.32 -6.29
CA HIS A 48 -5.88 -0.01 -6.95
C HIS A 48 -5.92 -1.41 -7.57
N ALA A 49 -6.40 -2.40 -6.81
CA ALA A 49 -6.53 -3.78 -7.24
C ALA A 49 -7.45 -3.89 -8.47
N ALA A 50 -8.60 -3.21 -8.43
CA ALA A 50 -9.57 -3.16 -9.52
C ALA A 50 -8.97 -2.52 -10.79
N ARG A 51 -8.32 -1.36 -10.69
CA ARG A 51 -7.69 -0.69 -11.86
C ARG A 51 -6.55 -1.48 -12.50
N LYS A 52 -5.95 -2.41 -11.75
CA LYS A 52 -4.84 -3.25 -12.20
C LYS A 52 -5.25 -4.70 -12.47
N GLU A 53 -6.54 -5.03 -12.35
CA GLU A 53 -7.08 -6.38 -12.50
C GLU A 53 -6.27 -7.43 -11.71
N ILE A 54 -5.84 -7.06 -10.50
CA ILE A 54 -5.06 -7.91 -9.61
C ILE A 54 -5.86 -8.18 -8.34
N ASP A 55 -5.77 -9.42 -7.85
CA ASP A 55 -6.31 -9.78 -6.54
C ASP A 55 -5.73 -8.88 -5.42
N PRO A 56 -6.58 -8.29 -4.54
CA PRO A 56 -6.14 -7.40 -3.46
C PRO A 56 -5.10 -8.01 -2.52
N LEU A 57 -5.28 -9.27 -2.09
CA LEU A 57 -4.33 -9.94 -1.21
C LEU A 57 -3.00 -10.19 -1.92
N LYS A 58 -3.03 -10.55 -3.21
CA LYS A 58 -1.82 -10.69 -4.04
C LYS A 58 -1.09 -9.36 -4.19
N LEU A 59 -1.81 -8.25 -4.36
CA LEU A 59 -1.23 -6.89 -4.37
C LEU A 59 -0.52 -6.60 -3.04
N LEU A 60 -1.20 -6.82 -1.91
CA LEU A 60 -0.64 -6.60 -0.57
C LEU A 60 0.60 -7.46 -0.31
N ARG A 61 0.55 -8.76 -0.63
CA ARG A 61 1.69 -9.68 -0.51
C ARG A 61 2.87 -9.24 -1.37
N LYS A 62 2.64 -8.78 -2.60
CA LYS A 62 3.71 -8.28 -3.47
C LYS A 62 4.35 -7.02 -2.90
N ALA A 63 3.53 -6.06 -2.44
CA ALA A 63 4.02 -4.83 -1.85
C ALA A 63 4.83 -5.08 -0.56
N HIS A 64 4.34 -5.96 0.32
CA HIS A 64 5.04 -6.37 1.54
C HIS A 64 6.40 -7.01 1.24
N ASN A 65 6.44 -7.87 0.22
CA ASN A 65 7.67 -8.57 -0.18
C ASN A 65 8.60 -7.72 -1.05
N PHE A 66 8.25 -6.46 -1.36
CA PHE A 66 9.09 -5.59 -2.15
C PHE A 66 10.42 -5.30 -1.43
N ASN A 67 11.50 -5.89 -1.94
CA ASN A 67 12.81 -5.76 -1.32
C ASN A 67 13.49 -4.44 -1.74
N LYS A 68 13.43 -3.43 -0.87
CA LYS A 68 14.09 -2.13 -1.04
C LYS A 68 15.61 -2.22 -1.20
N LYS A 69 16.27 -3.30 -0.75
CA LYS A 69 17.73 -3.49 -0.92
C LYS A 69 18.06 -3.61 -2.41
N GLY A 70 18.92 -2.72 -2.88
CA GLY A 70 19.30 -2.64 -4.31
C GLY A 70 18.26 -1.98 -5.20
N ALA A 71 17.14 -1.47 -4.64
CA ALA A 71 16.21 -0.65 -5.39
C ALA A 71 16.79 0.76 -5.59
N ILE A 72 16.53 1.36 -6.76
CA ILE A 72 16.84 2.76 -7.03
C ILE A 72 15.78 3.61 -6.32
N ARG A 73 16.21 4.46 -5.38
CA ARG A 73 15.34 5.41 -4.67
C ARG A 73 15.33 6.77 -5.36
N VAL A 74 14.15 7.36 -5.53
CA VAL A 74 13.93 8.67 -6.15
C VAL A 74 12.99 9.53 -5.29
N PRO A 75 13.46 10.65 -4.72
CA PRO A 75 14.84 11.16 -4.78
C PRO A 75 15.83 10.26 -4.02
N LYS A 76 17.13 10.38 -4.33
CA LYS A 76 18.18 9.60 -3.64
C LYS A 76 18.19 9.84 -2.14
N THR A 77 17.86 11.06 -1.71
CA THR A 77 17.73 11.49 -0.32
C THR A 77 16.47 12.35 -0.16
N GLY A 78 15.88 12.37 1.03
CA GLY A 78 14.68 13.17 1.32
C GLY A 78 13.43 12.68 0.60
N TYR A 79 12.52 13.61 0.29
CA TYR A 79 11.23 13.34 -0.35
C TYR A 79 10.96 14.39 -1.45
N ARG A 80 10.01 14.08 -2.34
CA ARG A 80 9.48 15.02 -3.32
C ARG A 80 8.61 16.10 -2.64
N GLN A 81 8.15 17.08 -3.42
CA GLN A 81 7.27 18.15 -2.92
C GLN A 81 5.97 17.63 -2.30
N ASP A 82 5.47 16.49 -2.75
CA ASP A 82 4.27 15.82 -2.21
C ASP A 82 4.59 14.83 -1.07
N SER A 83 5.76 14.97 -0.46
CA SER A 83 6.31 14.09 0.58
C SER A 83 6.50 12.64 0.15
N SER A 84 6.48 12.33 -1.15
CA SER A 84 6.67 10.95 -1.63
C SER A 84 8.13 10.61 -1.94
N ALA A 85 8.46 9.33 -1.87
CA ALA A 85 9.65 8.74 -2.47
C ALA A 85 9.26 7.49 -3.24
N VAL A 86 9.99 7.18 -4.31
CA VAL A 86 9.76 6.00 -5.14
C VAL A 86 10.97 5.09 -5.07
N TYR A 87 10.75 3.82 -4.76
CA TYR A 87 11.73 2.75 -4.93
C TYR A 87 11.41 2.00 -6.22
N ARG A 88 12.41 1.77 -7.07
CA ARG A 88 12.28 1.02 -8.33
C ARG A 88 13.25 -0.16 -8.34
N LYS A 89 12.78 -1.35 -8.71
CA LYS A 89 13.62 -2.54 -8.79
C LYS A 89 13.11 -3.46 -9.90
N GLY A 90 13.93 -3.66 -10.93
CA GLY A 90 13.47 -4.31 -12.16
C GLY A 90 12.31 -3.53 -12.76
N ASN A 91 11.22 -4.23 -13.09
CA ASN A 91 9.96 -3.64 -13.54
C ASN A 91 9.02 -3.22 -12.40
N GLU A 92 9.35 -3.50 -11.15
CA GLU A 92 8.51 -3.18 -9.99
C GLU A 92 8.84 -1.80 -9.41
N TYR A 93 7.83 -1.15 -8.83
CA TYR A 93 8.01 0.09 -8.08
C TYR A 93 7.12 0.16 -6.83
N LEU A 94 7.61 0.89 -5.84
CA LEU A 94 6.94 1.17 -4.58
C LEU A 94 6.99 2.67 -4.31
N ILE A 95 5.84 3.32 -4.19
CA ILE A 95 5.72 4.72 -3.78
C ILE A 95 5.39 4.74 -2.31
N VAL A 96 6.14 5.52 -1.53
CA VAL A 96 5.95 5.67 -0.09
C VAL A 96 5.85 7.12 0.32
N ARG A 97 5.22 7.38 1.47
CA ARG A 97 5.20 8.67 2.18
C ARG A 97 5.54 8.45 3.65
N PRO A 98 6.30 9.35 4.30
CA PRO A 98 6.52 9.25 5.74
C PRO A 98 5.24 9.60 6.48
N ASP A 99 4.94 8.84 7.54
CA ASP A 99 3.93 9.24 8.52
C ASP A 99 4.48 10.34 9.45
N LYS A 100 3.66 10.77 10.43
CA LYS A 100 4.02 11.79 11.41
C LYS A 100 5.24 11.44 12.28
N PHE A 101 5.67 10.18 12.29
CA PHE A 101 6.84 9.69 13.03
C PHE A 101 8.04 9.43 12.10
N GLY A 102 7.92 9.73 10.81
CA GLY A 102 8.97 9.50 9.81
C GLY A 102 9.02 8.07 9.29
N THR A 103 8.06 7.21 9.62
CA THR A 103 7.99 5.84 9.10
C THR A 103 7.39 5.85 7.71
N GLU A 104 8.11 5.30 6.72
CA GLU A 104 7.60 5.20 5.35
C GLU A 104 6.42 4.22 5.28
N LYS A 105 5.26 4.72 4.85
CA LYS A 105 4.06 3.97 4.53
C LYS A 105 3.88 3.86 3.02
N ILE A 106 3.40 2.72 2.56
CA ILE A 106 3.16 2.42 1.14
C ILE A 106 1.91 3.17 0.68
N VAL A 107 2.06 3.96 -0.37
CA VAL A 107 0.95 4.67 -1.02
C VAL A 107 0.49 3.90 -2.25
N THR A 108 1.45 3.28 -2.94
CA THR A 108 1.23 2.58 -4.20
C THR A 108 2.31 1.53 -4.41
N TYR A 109 1.92 0.37 -4.89
CA TYR A 109 2.79 -0.62 -5.50
C TYR A 109 2.43 -0.75 -6.97
N GLY A 110 3.37 -1.10 -7.84
CA GLY A 110 3.04 -1.41 -9.22
C GLY A 110 4.15 -2.14 -9.95
N VAL A 111 3.80 -2.65 -11.12
CA VAL A 111 4.71 -3.23 -12.09
C VAL A 111 4.53 -2.43 -13.38
N ASN A 112 5.62 -2.01 -13.99
CA ASN A 112 5.60 -1.42 -15.32
C ASN A 112 5.55 -2.56 -16.34
N ASP A 113 4.70 -2.42 -17.34
CA ASP A 113 4.77 -3.26 -18.53
C ASP A 113 6.02 -2.85 -19.32
N ASP A 114 6.89 -3.82 -19.62
CA ASP A 114 8.11 -3.63 -20.43
C ASP A 114 7.77 -3.26 -21.90
#